data_AF-A0A3A5L7N9-F1
#
_entry.id   AF-A0A3A5L7N9-F1
#
_cell.length_a   1.000
_cell.length_b   1.000
_cell.length_c   1.000
_cell.angle_alpha   90.00
_cell.angle_beta   90.00
_cell.angle_gamma   90.00
#
_symmetry.space_group_name_H-M   'P 1'
#
loop_
_entity.id
_entity.type
_entity.pdbx_description
1 polymer ?
#
loop_
_entity_poly.entity_id
_entity_poly.type
_entity_poly.pdbx_seq_one_letter_code
_entity_poly.pdbx_strand_id
1 'polypeptide(L)'
;MQDKQEEKTEGLSPLVYTPAAFLTLSLAAYSSMRKGNYRFALEFYKRGGGGLNFYQGRKRLAGVDYHPFWDKKSGELVTRFHYHRGEGDEIKKHRPFDGW
;
A
#
# COMPACT_ATOMS: atom_id res chain seq x y z
N MET A 1 24.97 1.88 46.47
CA MET A 1 23.77 1.61 45.65
C MET A 1 23.60 2.82 44.75
N GLN A 2 23.87 2.68 43.46
CA GLN A 2 23.72 3.76 42.46
C GLN A 2 22.36 3.57 41.81
N ASP A 3 21.45 4.53 42.05
CA ASP A 3 20.18 4.61 41.34
C ASP A 3 20.46 4.84 39.85
N LYS A 4 20.11 3.84 39.03
CA LYS A 4 20.01 4.00 37.58
C LYS A 4 18.88 4.98 37.31
N GLN A 5 19.22 6.20 36.94
CA GLN A 5 18.27 7.08 36.27
C GLN A 5 17.87 6.42 34.96
N GLU A 6 16.63 5.93 34.89
CA GLU A 6 15.98 5.64 33.61
C GLU A 6 15.93 6.94 32.82
N GLU A 7 16.72 6.99 31.75
CA GLU A 7 16.64 8.01 30.72
C GLU A 7 15.26 7.88 30.07
N LYS A 8 14.31 8.65 30.60
CA LYS A 8 12.99 8.81 30.04
C LYS A 8 13.18 9.57 28.73
N THR A 9 13.40 8.85 27.63
CA THR A 9 13.34 9.43 26.29
C THR A 9 11.99 10.11 26.17
N GLU A 10 11.98 11.44 26.24
CA GLU A 10 10.81 12.25 25.97
C GLU A 10 10.47 12.06 24.49
N GLY A 11 9.72 10.99 24.22
CA GLY A 11 9.16 10.66 22.92
C GLY A 11 8.13 11.72 22.55
N LEU A 12 8.63 12.84 22.05
CA LEU A 12 8.12 13.59 20.91
C LEU A 12 6.75 13.08 20.41
N SER A 13 5.69 13.84 20.73
CA SER A 13 4.32 13.35 20.75
C SER A 13 3.76 12.96 19.36
N PRO A 14 2.94 11.89 19.25
CA PRO A 14 2.42 11.40 17.97
C PRO A 14 1.59 12.43 17.16
N LEU A 15 1.07 13.45 17.85
CA LEU A 15 0.30 14.55 17.27
C LEU A 15 1.13 15.46 16.34
N VAL A 16 2.43 15.62 16.59
CA VAL A 16 3.31 16.48 15.78
C VAL A 16 3.90 15.71 14.59
N TYR A 17 4.14 14.41 14.74
CA TYR A 17 4.74 13.58 13.69
C TYR A 17 3.77 13.24 12.57
N THR A 18 2.48 13.07 12.88
CA THR A 18 1.51 12.62 11.87
C THR A 18 1.36 13.62 10.71
N PRO A 19 1.19 14.94 10.95
CA PRO A 19 1.14 15.92 9.86
C PRO A 19 2.47 16.04 9.11
N ALA A 20 3.61 16.03 9.82
CA ALA A 20 4.92 16.15 9.22
C ALA A 20 5.27 14.95 8.33
N ALA A 21 4.96 13.73 8.77
CA ALA A 21 5.13 12.52 8.00
C ALA A 21 4.24 12.52 6.75
N PHE A 22 2.96 12.92 6.90
CA PHE A 22 2.04 13.04 5.78
C PHE A 22 2.54 14.02 4.71
N LEU A 23 2.98 15.22 5.11
CA LEU A 23 3.53 16.22 4.19
C LEU A 23 4.79 15.71 3.50
N THR A 24 5.70 15.10 4.25
CA THR A 24 6.96 14.56 3.71
C THR A 24 6.69 13.46 2.67
N LEU A 25 5.80 12.51 3.00
CA LEU A 25 5.40 11.44 2.08
C LEU A 25 4.70 12.00 0.83
N SER A 26 3.82 12.99 1.00
CA SER A 26 3.11 13.63 -0.10
C SER A 26 4.09 14.32 -1.07
N LEU A 27 5.06 15.06 -0.55
CA LEU A 27 6.12 15.72 -1.33
C LEU A 27 7.01 14.70 -2.06
N ALA A 28 7.40 13.63 -1.38
CA ALA A 28 8.20 12.55 -1.97
C ALA A 28 7.44 11.84 -3.11
N ALA A 29 6.16 11.54 -2.90
CA ALA A 29 5.29 10.93 -3.92
C ALA A 29 5.13 11.85 -5.14
N TYR A 30 4.78 13.13 -4.91
CA TYR A 30 4.62 14.11 -5.98
C TYR A 30 5.91 14.28 -6.80
N SER A 31 7.05 14.43 -6.13
CA SER A 31 8.36 14.58 -6.80
C SER A 31 8.73 13.35 -7.64
N SER A 32 8.44 12.15 -7.11
CA SER A 32 8.67 10.89 -7.81
C SER A 32 7.80 10.75 -9.07
N MET A 33 6.55 11.24 -8.99
CA MET A 33 5.66 11.31 -10.14
C MET A 33 6.11 12.34 -11.18
N ARG A 34 6.56 13.53 -10.73
CA ARG A 34 7.01 14.62 -11.60
C ARG A 34 8.24 14.26 -12.42
N LYS A 35 9.18 13.47 -11.87
CA LYS A 35 10.35 12.93 -12.60
C LYS A 35 9.99 11.89 -13.66
N GLY A 36 8.72 11.47 -13.75
CA GLY A 36 8.19 10.66 -14.86
C GLY A 36 8.38 9.15 -14.74
N ASN A 37 9.05 8.67 -13.69
CA ASN A 37 9.31 7.24 -13.55
C ASN A 37 8.26 6.51 -12.71
N TYR A 38 7.49 7.21 -11.88
CA TYR A 38 6.50 6.60 -10.99
C TYR A 38 5.10 7.17 -11.20
N ARG A 39 4.06 6.37 -10.98
CA ARG A 39 2.67 6.80 -11.12
C ARG A 39 1.76 6.08 -10.12
N PHE A 40 0.90 6.84 -9.46
CA PHE A 40 -0.27 6.32 -8.76
C PHE A 40 -1.50 6.48 -9.67
N ALA A 41 -2.34 5.45 -9.77
CA ALA A 41 -3.58 5.49 -10.54
C ALA A 41 -4.72 4.86 -9.76
N LEU A 42 -5.84 5.58 -9.67
CA LEU A 42 -7.12 5.02 -9.26
C LEU A 42 -7.78 4.45 -10.51
N GLU A 43 -8.01 3.15 -10.54
CA GLU A 43 -8.57 2.44 -11.69
C GLU A 43 -9.91 1.79 -11.32
N PHE A 44 -10.86 1.83 -12.26
CA PHE A 44 -12.15 1.16 -12.15
C PHE A 44 -12.18 -0.03 -13.11
N TYR A 45 -12.56 -1.20 -12.61
CA TYR A 45 -12.46 -2.45 -13.37
C TYR A 45 -13.76 -2.78 -14.09
N LYS A 46 -13.67 -3.30 -15.32
CA LYS A 46 -14.83 -3.61 -16.17
C LYS A 46 -15.83 -4.58 -15.53
N ARG A 47 -15.37 -5.49 -14.68
CA ARG A 47 -16.19 -6.49 -13.96
C ARG A 47 -16.72 -5.97 -12.62
N GLY A 48 -16.63 -4.66 -12.38
CA GLY A 48 -17.00 -4.02 -11.13
C GLY A 48 -15.83 -3.87 -10.17
N GLY A 49 -15.95 -2.89 -9.29
CA GLY A 49 -14.91 -2.56 -8.32
C GLY A 49 -13.84 -1.61 -8.86
N GLY A 50 -12.76 -1.45 -8.10
CA GLY A 50 -11.67 -0.55 -8.42
C GLY A 50 -10.48 -0.75 -7.50
N GLY A 51 -9.39 -0.03 -7.77
CA GLY A 51 -8.18 -0.18 -7.00
C GLY A 51 -7.21 0.97 -7.17
N LEU A 52 -6.32 1.11 -6.19
CA LEU A 52 -5.22 2.05 -6.21
C LEU A 52 -3.95 1.32 -6.60
N ASN A 53 -3.34 1.74 -7.71
CA ASN A 53 -2.21 1.08 -8.33
C ASN A 53 -0.97 1.96 -8.32
N PHE A 54 0.17 1.35 -8.00
CA PHE A 54 1.48 1.98 -8.06
C PHE A 54 2.29 1.38 -9.20
N TYR A 55 2.80 2.25 -10.07
CA TYR A 55 3.52 1.90 -11.28
C TYR A 55 4.91 2.53 -11.30
N GLN A 56 5.84 1.83 -11.96
CA GLN A 56 7.06 2.39 -12.49
C GLN A 56 7.04 2.29 -14.02
N GLY A 57 6.95 3.43 -14.71
CA GLY A 57 6.62 3.47 -16.14
C GLY A 57 5.31 2.74 -16.43
N ARG A 58 5.38 1.61 -17.16
CA ARG A 58 4.22 0.74 -17.45
C ARG A 58 4.13 -0.49 -16.54
N LYS A 59 5.13 -0.75 -15.70
CA LYS A 59 5.18 -1.92 -14.81
C LYS A 59 4.43 -1.62 -13.51
N ARG A 60 3.39 -2.40 -13.20
CA ARG A 60 2.72 -2.35 -11.90
C ARG A 60 3.65 -2.94 -10.83
N LEU A 61 3.93 -2.19 -9.78
CA LEU A 61 4.79 -2.61 -8.66
C LEU A 61 3.95 -3.11 -7.48
N ALA A 62 2.83 -2.47 -7.24
CA ALA A 62 1.89 -2.83 -6.20
C ALA A 62 0.49 -2.33 -6.51
N GLY A 63 -0.50 -2.84 -5.79
CA GLY A 63 -1.81 -2.20 -5.73
C GLY A 63 -2.70 -2.81 -4.68
N VAL A 64 -3.74 -2.05 -4.35
CA VAL A 64 -4.80 -2.43 -3.44
C VAL A 64 -6.10 -2.37 -4.20
N ASP A 65 -6.77 -3.50 -4.28
CA ASP A 65 -7.88 -3.72 -5.19
C ASP A 65 -9.09 -4.24 -4.41
N TYR A 66 -10.27 -3.80 -4.83
CA TYR A 66 -11.56 -4.35 -4.46
C TYR A 66 -12.31 -4.69 -5.74
N HIS A 67 -12.33 -5.96 -6.11
CA HIS A 67 -13.07 -6.44 -7.29
C HIS A 67 -13.36 -7.95 -7.16
N PRO A 68 -14.28 -8.49 -7.99
CA PRO A 68 -14.49 -9.92 -8.07
C PRO A 68 -13.24 -10.64 -8.59
N PHE A 69 -12.83 -11.72 -7.94
CA PHE A 69 -11.77 -12.62 -8.41
C PHE A 69 -12.07 -14.07 -8.03
N TRP A 70 -11.47 -15.00 -8.77
CA TRP A 70 -11.60 -16.43 -8.50
C TRP A 70 -10.68 -16.83 -7.34
N ASP A 71 -11.27 -17.26 -6.23
CA ASP A 71 -10.51 -17.78 -5.10
C ASP A 71 -10.23 -19.27 -5.30
N LYS A 72 -8.95 -19.61 -5.43
CA LYS A 72 -8.51 -21.00 -5.61
C LYS A 72 -8.75 -21.88 -4.38
N LYS A 73 -8.90 -21.27 -3.19
CA LYS A 73 -9.13 -22.02 -1.95
C LYS A 73 -10.60 -22.43 -1.80
N SER A 74 -11.53 -21.51 -2.03
CA SER A 74 -12.97 -21.81 -1.95
C SER A 74 -13.53 -22.40 -3.24
N GLY A 75 -12.87 -22.18 -4.39
CA GLY A 75 -13.40 -22.59 -5.69
C GLY A 75 -14.57 -21.71 -6.16
N GLU A 76 -14.65 -20.48 -5.66
CA GLU A 76 -15.76 -19.57 -5.92
C GLU A 76 -15.26 -18.19 -6.38
N LEU A 77 -16.16 -17.45 -7.03
CA LEU A 77 -15.94 -16.03 -7.33
C LEU A 77 -16.26 -15.20 -6.09
N VAL A 78 -15.27 -14.52 -5.53
CA VAL A 78 -15.41 -13.68 -4.34
C VAL A 78 -15.08 -12.22 -4.66
N THR A 79 -15.78 -11.29 -4.02
CA THR A 79 -15.52 -9.85 -4.13
C THR A 79 -15.01 -9.34 -2.79
N ARG A 80 -13.71 -9.10 -2.68
CA ARG A 80 -13.10 -8.62 -1.43
C ARG A 80 -11.87 -7.76 -1.68
N PHE A 81 -11.47 -7.01 -0.66
CA PHE A 81 -10.19 -6.30 -0.65
C PHE A 81 -9.05 -7.30 -0.70
N HIS A 82 -8.09 -7.01 -1.57
CA HIS A 82 -6.88 -7.78 -1.72
C HIS A 82 -5.76 -6.88 -2.24
N TYR A 83 -4.51 -7.29 -2.05
CA TYR A 83 -3.36 -6.54 -2.52
C TYR A 83 -2.50 -7.37 -3.47
N HIS A 84 -1.77 -6.66 -4.31
CA HIS A 84 -0.82 -7.19 -5.26
C HIS A 84 0.54 -6.57 -4.98
N ARG A 85 1.60 -7.40 -4.99
CA ARG A 85 3.00 -6.97 -4.89
C ARG A 85 3.93 -7.99 -5.53
N GLY A 86 5.16 -7.57 -5.81
CA GLY A 86 6.22 -8.44 -6.33
C GLY A 86 6.40 -8.30 -7.84
N GLU A 87 7.18 -9.21 -8.42
CA GLU A 87 7.56 -9.16 -9.83
C GLU A 87 6.97 -10.31 -10.65
N GLY A 88 6.83 -10.12 -11.96
CA GLY A 88 6.38 -11.17 -12.88
C GLY A 88 4.99 -11.71 -12.56
N ASP A 89 4.90 -12.98 -12.17
CA ASP A 89 3.61 -13.60 -11.81
C ASP A 89 3.18 -13.32 -10.36
N GLU A 90 4.08 -12.81 -9.51
CA GLU A 90 3.74 -12.46 -8.14
C GLU A 90 2.77 -11.27 -8.07
N ILE A 91 2.88 -10.32 -8.99
CA ILE A 91 1.97 -9.17 -9.07
C ILE A 91 0.55 -9.58 -9.50
N LYS A 92 0.36 -10.80 -10.01
CA LYS A 92 -0.96 -11.33 -10.39
C LYS A 92 -1.66 -12.08 -9.24
N LYS A 93 -0.95 -12.32 -8.13
CA LYS A 93 -1.48 -13.07 -7.00
C LYS A 93 -2.36 -12.16 -6.13
N HIS A 94 -3.65 -12.48 -6.06
CA HIS A 94 -4.61 -11.89 -5.13
C HIS A 94 -4.25 -12.31 -3.69
N ARG A 95 -3.68 -11.39 -2.91
CA ARG A 95 -3.34 -11.64 -1.51
C ARG A 95 -4.41 -11.03 -0.61
N PRO A 96 -5.12 -11.82 0.21
CA PRO A 96 -6.11 -11.28 1.13
C PRO A 96 -5.43 -10.37 2.16
N PHE A 97 -6.11 -9.30 2.56
CA PHE A 97 -5.65 -8.46 3.67
C PHE A 97 -5.75 -9.17 5.01
N ASP A 98 -6.77 -10.02 5.15
CA ASP A 98 -7.15 -10.57 6.46
C ASP A 98 -6.43 -11.90 6.80
N GLY A 99 -5.37 -12.26 6.07
CA GLY A 99 -4.53 -13.44 6.35
C GLY A 99 -5.31 -14.76 6.39
N TRP A 100 -5.42 -15.46 5.27
CA TRP A 100 -6.01 -16.80 5.20
C TRP A 100 -5.15 -17.74 4.38
#